data_AF-A0A820SSK6-F1
#
_entry.id   AF-A0A820SSK6-F1
#
_cell.length_a   1.000
_cell.length_b   1.000
_cell.length_c   1.000
_cell.angle_alpha   90.00
_cell.angle_beta   90.00
_cell.angle_gamma   90.00
#
_symmetry.space_group_name_H-M   'P 1'
#
loop_
_entity.id
_entity.type
_entity.pdbx_description
1 polymer ?
#
loop_
_entity_poly.entity_id
_entity_poly.type
_entity_poly.pdbx_seq_one_letter_code
_entity_poly.pdbx_strand_id
1 'polypeptide(L)'
;MSSSTSSRYRESAAVTAPTKVHDQHSTSFAEEHALDAIAKEAELRLQNQREQNREARQLRHKELEKKARDDDGGDSTSTPVTPSTPMSSSRSRIMNIDGTNNNAMGATTNSLLLQKFLNGDTDLRSIEQRDLRRLLSELETKYKTSMIANSSMYNEKQALRYQVDTFKDILDEHYETLNQAKRQLKEKSKDFDLQKRTLTELQREHNQLKEILAHREKLIQESGMQLLIGDEVVRNNSEEKLSSVFPTGIVSQETLALLNSLGKGSIDEKLKRILNEKREQFEQIVKLKSELDEEKTRLRTLEKQIPKFNDTNQNVNSQTDSEQQKQLTKEITDLKNRLQRLEADNLSLQQENKRYDAQLKRHKQQTDDAERVEEDLKQERRRLQRE
;
A
#
# COMPACT_ATOMS: atom_id res chain seq x y z
N MET A 1 -11.27 -38.59 -69.90
CA MET A 1 -12.20 -39.72 -69.70
C MET A 1 -12.51 -39.80 -68.22
N SER A 2 -13.77 -39.53 -67.91
CA SER A 2 -14.39 -39.51 -66.60
C SER A 2 -14.70 -40.92 -66.11
N SER A 3 -14.38 -41.23 -64.86
CA SER A 3 -14.95 -42.38 -64.16
C SER A 3 -15.21 -42.05 -62.69
N SER A 4 -16.48 -42.17 -62.35
CA SER A 4 -17.14 -41.92 -61.07
C SER A 4 -16.60 -42.78 -59.93
N THR A 5 -16.55 -42.21 -58.73
CA THR A 5 -16.85 -42.94 -57.48
C THR A 5 -17.60 -42.04 -56.52
N SER A 6 -18.87 -42.38 -56.34
CA SER A 6 -19.80 -41.82 -55.38
C SER A 6 -19.47 -42.32 -53.97
N SER A 7 -19.20 -41.43 -53.02
CA SER A 7 -19.21 -41.76 -51.58
C SER A 7 -20.19 -40.85 -50.86
N ARG A 8 -21.24 -41.46 -50.32
CA ARG A 8 -22.31 -40.81 -49.56
C ARG A 8 -21.78 -40.45 -48.17
N TYR A 9 -21.62 -39.17 -47.88
CA TYR A 9 -21.54 -38.68 -46.51
C TYR A 9 -22.97 -38.58 -45.94
N ARG A 10 -23.26 -39.40 -44.94
CA ARG A 10 -24.44 -39.22 -44.07
C ARG A 10 -24.09 -38.14 -43.05
N GLU A 11 -24.67 -36.97 -43.21
CA GLU A 11 -24.78 -35.93 -42.18
C GLU A 11 -25.69 -36.43 -41.05
N SER A 12 -25.12 -36.70 -39.88
CA SER A 12 -25.86 -36.83 -38.63
C SER A 12 -26.00 -35.44 -38.00
N ALA A 13 -27.10 -34.75 -38.33
CA ALA A 13 -27.49 -33.50 -37.70
C ALA A 13 -27.95 -33.77 -36.24
N ALA A 14 -27.03 -33.63 -35.29
CA ALA A 14 -27.37 -33.50 -33.88
C ALA A 14 -27.71 -32.03 -33.60
N VAL A 15 -29.01 -31.72 -33.62
CA VAL A 15 -29.56 -30.42 -33.19
C VAL A 15 -29.46 -30.37 -31.66
N THR A 16 -28.38 -29.81 -31.14
CA THR A 16 -28.26 -29.46 -29.71
C THR A 16 -28.98 -28.13 -29.50
N ALA A 17 -30.11 -28.17 -28.81
CA ALA A 17 -30.84 -26.99 -28.36
C ALA A 17 -29.94 -26.11 -27.45
N PRO A 18 -30.00 -24.77 -27.55
CA PRO A 18 -29.21 -23.91 -26.67
C PRO A 18 -29.82 -23.97 -25.26
N THR A 19 -29.10 -24.59 -24.33
CA THR A 19 -29.36 -24.47 -22.91
C THR A 19 -29.19 -22.99 -22.52
N LYS A 20 -30.30 -22.35 -22.21
CA LYS A 20 -30.40 -21.01 -21.64
C LYS A 20 -29.69 -21.04 -20.27
N VAL A 21 -28.40 -20.74 -20.25
CA VAL A 21 -27.68 -20.49 -18.99
C VAL A 21 -28.32 -19.25 -18.40
N HIS A 22 -29.09 -19.45 -17.33
CA HIS A 22 -29.74 -18.38 -16.61
C HIS A 22 -28.65 -17.51 -15.99
N ASP A 23 -28.55 -16.27 -16.48
CA ASP A 23 -27.52 -15.30 -16.16
C ASP A 23 -27.75 -14.74 -14.74
N GLN A 24 -27.53 -15.56 -13.72
CA GLN A 24 -27.80 -15.21 -12.33
C GLN A 24 -26.86 -14.10 -11.81
N HIS A 25 -25.73 -13.88 -12.47
CA HIS A 25 -24.77 -12.85 -12.09
C HIS A 25 -25.15 -11.46 -12.58
N SER A 26 -25.75 -11.33 -13.77
CA SER A 26 -26.24 -10.04 -14.25
C SER A 26 -27.52 -9.60 -13.54
N THR A 27 -28.39 -10.55 -13.18
CA THR A 27 -29.58 -10.28 -12.36
C THR A 27 -29.21 -9.89 -10.93
N SER A 28 -28.21 -10.54 -10.33
CA SER A 28 -27.73 -10.21 -8.97
C SER A 28 -27.10 -8.82 -8.90
N PHE A 29 -26.35 -8.40 -9.93
CA PHE A 29 -25.76 -7.06 -9.98
C PHE A 29 -26.83 -5.97 -10.18
N ALA A 30 -27.82 -6.22 -11.03
CA ALA A 30 -28.95 -5.31 -11.24
C ALA A 30 -29.84 -5.20 -9.98
N GLU A 31 -30.03 -6.30 -9.26
CA GLU A 31 -30.78 -6.34 -8.01
C GLU A 31 -30.05 -5.61 -6.87
N GLU A 32 -28.74 -5.80 -6.73
CA GLU A 32 -27.94 -5.07 -5.73
C GLU A 32 -27.96 -3.55 -5.98
N HIS A 33 -27.87 -3.13 -7.24
CA HIS A 33 -27.95 -1.72 -7.61
C HIS A 33 -29.36 -1.12 -7.41
N ALA A 34 -30.42 -1.93 -7.54
CA ALA A 34 -31.79 -1.51 -7.25
C ALA A 34 -32.02 -1.36 -5.73
N LEU A 35 -31.47 -2.26 -4.93
CA LEU A 35 -31.55 -2.19 -3.47
C LEU A 35 -30.80 -0.98 -2.91
N ASP A 36 -29.62 -0.66 -3.45
CA ASP A 36 -28.86 0.54 -3.04
C ASP A 36 -29.57 1.84 -3.43
N ALA A 37 -30.26 1.88 -4.57
CA ALA A 37 -31.08 3.01 -4.99
C ALA A 37 -32.29 3.22 -4.06
N ILE A 38 -32.99 2.14 -3.69
CA ILE A 38 -34.13 2.18 -2.76
C ILE A 38 -33.67 2.64 -1.36
N ALA A 39 -32.51 2.16 -0.89
CA ALA A 39 -31.95 2.56 0.39
C ALA A 39 -31.62 4.06 0.42
N LYS A 40 -30.98 4.58 -0.64
CA LYS A 40 -30.68 6.01 -0.79
C LYS A 40 -31.94 6.87 -0.88
N GLU A 41 -32.96 6.42 -1.61
CA GLU A 41 -34.23 7.14 -1.72
C GLU A 41 -34.97 7.17 -0.37
N ALA A 42 -34.96 6.07 0.38
CA ALA A 42 -35.55 6.01 1.72
C ALA A 42 -34.83 6.94 2.71
N GLU A 43 -33.49 6.99 2.66
CA GLU A 43 -32.68 7.90 3.48
C GLU A 43 -32.98 9.38 3.15
N LEU A 44 -33.06 9.73 1.86
CA LEU A 44 -33.41 11.08 1.41
C LEU A 44 -34.83 11.48 1.84
N ARG A 45 -35.81 10.58 1.74
CA ARG A 45 -37.18 10.83 2.20
C ARG A 45 -37.24 11.07 3.70
N LEU A 46 -36.51 10.27 4.49
CA LEU A 46 -36.45 10.44 5.94
C LEU A 46 -35.77 11.75 6.32
N GLN A 47 -34.69 12.12 5.63
CA GLN A 47 -33.99 13.39 5.82
C GLN A 47 -34.90 14.58 5.52
N ASN A 48 -35.63 14.55 4.39
CA ASN A 48 -36.59 15.59 4.03
C ASN A 48 -37.72 15.71 5.06
N GLN A 49 -38.24 14.58 5.56
CA GLN A 49 -39.26 14.58 6.60
C GLN A 49 -38.74 15.20 7.91
N ARG A 50 -37.48 14.93 8.28
CA ARG A 50 -36.84 15.53 9.45
C ARG A 50 -36.59 17.01 9.29
N GLU A 51 -36.17 17.44 8.11
CA GLU A 51 -35.97 18.84 7.79
C GLU A 51 -37.29 19.62 7.84
N GLN A 52 -38.36 19.08 7.26
CA GLN A 52 -39.71 19.65 7.36
C GLN A 52 -40.19 19.73 8.82
N ASN A 53 -39.95 18.69 9.62
CA ASN A 53 -40.30 18.71 11.05
C ASN A 53 -39.47 19.75 11.83
N ARG A 54 -38.18 19.89 11.52
CA ARG A 54 -37.30 20.92 12.09
C ARG A 54 -37.77 22.33 11.72
N GLU A 55 -38.09 22.56 10.46
CA GLU A 55 -38.63 23.83 9.97
C GLU A 55 -39.99 24.16 10.60
N ALA A 56 -40.89 23.18 10.69
CA ALA A 56 -42.19 23.36 11.34
C ALA A 56 -42.05 23.77 12.82
N ARG A 57 -41.08 23.20 13.54
CA ARG A 57 -40.77 23.59 14.92
C ARG A 57 -40.14 24.97 15.00
N GLN A 58 -39.20 25.30 14.12
CA GLN A 58 -38.61 26.65 14.06
C GLN A 58 -39.67 27.71 13.79
N LEU A 59 -40.62 27.42 12.90
CA LEU A 59 -41.70 28.33 12.55
C LEU A 59 -42.67 28.52 13.73
N ARG A 60 -43.06 27.43 14.40
CA ARG A 60 -43.88 27.47 15.61
C ARG A 60 -43.18 28.21 16.76
N HIS A 61 -41.87 28.03 16.90
CA HIS A 61 -41.08 28.74 17.91
C HIS A 61 -41.04 30.26 17.63
N LYS A 62 -40.78 30.65 16.38
CA LYS A 62 -40.81 32.06 15.95
C LYS A 62 -42.19 32.69 16.15
N GLU A 63 -43.26 31.95 15.92
CA GLU A 63 -44.63 32.43 16.14
C GLU A 63 -44.94 32.64 17.62
N LEU A 64 -44.48 31.73 18.49
CA LEU A 64 -44.63 31.88 19.94
C LEU A 64 -43.78 33.02 20.51
N GLU A 65 -42.57 33.21 19.99
CA GLU A 65 -41.71 34.35 20.34
C GLU A 65 -42.34 35.67 19.90
N LYS A 66 -42.91 35.72 18.69
CA LYS A 66 -43.65 36.89 18.21
C LYS A 66 -44.86 37.18 19.10
N LYS A 67 -45.64 36.15 19.45
CA LYS A 67 -46.80 36.29 20.33
C LYS A 67 -46.41 36.76 21.73
N ALA A 68 -45.32 36.24 22.30
CA ALA A 68 -44.79 36.71 23.57
C ALA A 68 -44.33 38.17 23.50
N ARG A 69 -43.76 38.61 22.37
CA ARG A 69 -43.36 40.00 22.15
C ARG A 69 -44.55 40.94 21.95
N ASP A 70 -45.59 40.49 21.27
CA ASP A 70 -46.83 41.26 21.04
C ASP A 70 -47.63 41.38 22.36
N ASP A 71 -47.62 40.33 23.21
CA ASP A 71 -48.25 40.33 24.54
C ASP A 71 -47.52 41.25 25.55
N ASP A 72 -46.20 41.47 25.39
CA ASP A 72 -45.40 42.41 26.20
C ASP A 72 -45.58 43.89 25.76
N GLY A 73 -46.21 44.12 24.61
CA GLY A 73 -46.49 45.45 24.04
C GLY A 73 -47.78 46.13 24.53
N GLY A 74 -48.55 45.47 25.41
CA GLY A 74 -49.83 45.96 25.94
C GLY A 74 -49.71 46.68 27.30
N ASP A 75 -49.49 48.00 27.26
CA ASP A 75 -49.82 49.03 28.28
C ASP A 75 -49.56 48.73 29.79
N SER A 76 -48.44 49.25 30.33
CA SER A 76 -48.48 50.20 31.46
C SER A 76 -47.10 50.77 31.81
N THR A 77 -47.01 52.09 31.64
CA THR A 77 -46.02 53.06 32.14
C THR A 77 -45.27 52.68 33.43
N SER A 78 -43.93 52.56 33.39
CA SER A 78 -43.01 53.34 34.27
C SER A 78 -41.51 52.98 34.12
N THR A 79 -40.72 54.05 34.09
CA THR A 79 -39.25 54.18 34.22
C THR A 79 -38.37 53.83 32.99
N PRO A 80 -37.60 54.81 32.47
CA PRO A 80 -36.56 54.56 31.47
C PRO A 80 -35.26 54.16 32.18
N VAL A 81 -34.73 52.99 31.83
CA VAL A 81 -33.32 52.65 32.09
C VAL A 81 -32.62 52.47 30.75
N THR A 82 -31.41 53.01 30.71
CA THR A 82 -30.61 53.44 29.56
C THR A 82 -30.27 52.35 28.52
N PRO A 83 -30.06 52.73 27.25
CA PRO A 83 -29.67 51.79 26.21
C PRO A 83 -28.14 51.56 26.25
N SER A 84 -27.72 50.31 26.31
CA SER A 84 -26.36 49.91 25.93
C SER A 84 -26.43 48.86 24.83
N THR A 85 -25.73 49.18 23.75
CA THR A 85 -25.66 48.50 22.44
C THR A 85 -24.78 47.22 22.50
N PRO A 86 -24.75 46.40 21.44
CA PRO A 86 -24.89 44.96 21.51
C PRO A 86 -23.55 44.23 21.48
N MET A 87 -23.45 43.05 22.11
CA MET A 87 -22.39 42.10 21.79
C MET A 87 -22.88 40.65 21.78
N SER A 88 -22.80 40.09 20.57
CA SER A 88 -22.62 38.67 20.29
C SER A 88 -21.53 38.08 21.19
N SER A 89 -21.83 36.98 21.86
CA SER A 89 -20.94 35.81 22.02
C SER A 89 -21.62 34.73 22.84
N SER A 90 -21.76 33.57 22.21
CA SER A 90 -22.09 32.28 22.80
C SER A 90 -21.27 32.02 24.07
N ARG A 91 -21.92 32.11 25.24
CA ARG A 91 -21.41 31.48 26.47
C ARG A 91 -22.57 30.78 27.18
N SER A 92 -22.51 29.46 27.11
CA SER A 92 -23.29 28.50 27.89
C SER A 92 -23.32 28.90 29.36
N ARG A 93 -24.43 29.45 29.83
CA ARG A 93 -24.76 29.45 31.25
C ARG A 93 -25.32 28.08 31.59
N ILE A 94 -24.44 27.18 32.01
CA ILE A 94 -24.81 26.02 32.81
C ILE A 94 -25.34 26.60 34.13
N MET A 95 -26.66 26.58 34.30
CA MET A 95 -27.30 26.80 35.59
C MET A 95 -26.99 25.58 36.46
N ASN A 96 -26.06 25.72 37.40
CA ASN A 96 -25.99 24.83 38.54
C ASN A 96 -27.30 25.01 39.33
N ILE A 97 -28.19 24.02 39.25
CA ILE A 97 -29.24 23.81 40.24
C ILE A 97 -28.54 23.27 41.47
N ASP A 98 -28.06 24.19 42.31
CA ASP A 98 -27.82 23.90 43.71
C ASP A 98 -29.08 24.29 44.48
N GLY A 99 -29.72 23.28 45.05
CA GLY A 99 -31.00 23.35 45.76
C GLY A 99 -30.90 24.19 47.03
N THR A 100 -30.91 25.50 46.88
CA THR A 100 -31.02 26.46 47.97
C THR A 100 -32.21 27.37 47.72
N ASN A 101 -33.32 27.03 48.38
CA ASN A 101 -34.34 27.91 48.93
C ASN A 101 -34.52 29.29 48.25
N ASN A 102 -35.18 29.31 47.09
CA ASN A 102 -35.82 30.51 46.57
C ASN A 102 -37.36 30.47 46.71
N ASN A 103 -37.85 29.83 47.77
CA ASN A 103 -39.25 29.97 48.25
C ASN A 103 -39.42 31.16 49.23
N ALA A 104 -38.54 32.16 49.17
CA ALA A 104 -38.58 33.32 50.05
C ALA A 104 -39.22 34.57 49.40
N MET A 105 -40.01 34.41 48.33
CA MET A 105 -40.77 35.51 47.70
C MET A 105 -42.27 35.25 47.60
N GLY A 106 -42.82 34.53 48.58
CA GLY A 106 -44.28 34.38 48.72
C GLY A 106 -44.80 34.09 50.12
N ALA A 107 -43.93 33.89 51.12
CA ALA A 107 -44.29 33.25 52.38
C ALA A 107 -44.39 34.18 53.61
N THR A 108 -44.39 35.51 53.47
CA THR A 108 -44.39 36.42 54.63
C THR A 108 -45.54 37.41 54.68
N THR A 109 -46.65 37.15 54.00
CA THR A 109 -47.85 38.00 54.14
C THR A 109 -49.12 37.21 54.35
N ASN A 110 -49.08 36.08 55.05
CA ASN A 110 -50.30 35.64 55.73
C ASN A 110 -50.60 36.68 56.81
N SER A 111 -51.43 37.66 56.46
CA SER A 111 -52.00 38.60 57.42
C SER A 111 -52.51 37.78 58.60
N LEU A 112 -52.02 38.07 59.80
CA LEU A 112 -52.36 37.36 61.04
C LEU A 112 -53.89 37.23 61.21
N LEU A 113 -54.64 38.18 60.66
CA LEU A 113 -56.10 38.18 60.56
C LEU A 113 -56.64 37.03 59.69
N LEU A 114 -56.08 36.78 58.51
CA LEU A 114 -56.48 35.69 57.60
C LEU A 114 -56.23 34.31 58.21
N GLN A 115 -55.11 34.15 58.93
CA GLN A 115 -54.79 32.92 59.66
C GLN A 115 -55.73 32.69 60.85
N LYS A 116 -56.08 33.75 61.58
CA LYS A 116 -57.05 33.69 62.68
C LYS A 116 -58.49 33.42 62.19
N PHE A 117 -58.88 33.95 61.03
CA PHE A 117 -60.16 33.65 60.38
C PHE A 117 -60.27 32.17 59.96
N LEU A 118 -59.22 31.62 59.34
CA LEU A 118 -59.20 30.20 58.91
C LEU A 118 -59.18 29.23 60.09
N ASN A 119 -58.62 29.65 61.23
CA ASN A 119 -58.55 28.86 62.46
C ASN A 119 -59.80 29.00 63.36
N GLY A 120 -60.76 29.88 63.01
CA GLY A 120 -62.03 30.02 63.72
C GLY A 120 -61.97 30.79 65.05
N ASP A 121 -60.84 31.41 65.39
CA ASP A 121 -60.59 32.01 66.72
C ASP A 121 -61.04 33.48 66.84
N THR A 122 -61.80 34.03 65.89
CA THR A 122 -62.18 35.45 65.84
C THR A 122 -63.68 35.66 65.77
N ASP A 123 -64.22 36.40 66.75
CA ASP A 123 -65.61 36.89 66.75
C ASP A 123 -65.85 37.84 65.57
N LEU A 124 -66.70 37.44 64.62
CA LEU A 124 -67.04 38.21 63.40
C LEU A 124 -67.54 39.63 63.66
N ARG A 125 -68.01 39.92 64.88
CA ARG A 125 -68.54 41.23 65.29
C ARG A 125 -67.47 42.25 65.67
N SER A 126 -66.23 41.82 65.94
CA SER A 126 -65.13 42.72 66.33
C SER A 126 -64.25 43.16 65.15
N ILE A 127 -64.52 42.65 63.94
CA ILE A 127 -63.77 43.01 62.75
C ILE A 127 -64.40 44.23 62.09
N GLU A 128 -63.64 45.32 62.00
CA GLU A 128 -64.08 46.54 61.32
C GLU A 128 -64.28 46.27 59.82
N GLN A 129 -65.32 46.86 59.21
CA GLN A 129 -65.58 46.75 57.76
C GLN A 129 -64.34 47.13 56.91
N ARG A 130 -63.48 48.00 57.44
CA ARG A 130 -62.21 48.39 56.85
C ARG A 130 -61.21 47.22 56.73
N ASP A 131 -61.14 46.36 57.74
CA ASP A 131 -60.24 45.20 57.75
C ASP A 131 -60.69 44.10 56.80
N LEU A 132 -62.01 43.88 56.64
CA LEU A 132 -62.54 42.97 55.62
C LEU A 132 -62.24 43.43 54.20
N ARG A 133 -62.37 44.75 53.94
CA ARG A 133 -62.01 45.33 52.63
C ARG A 133 -60.52 45.22 52.35
N ARG A 134 -59.68 45.41 53.37
CA ARG A 134 -58.22 45.22 53.26
C ARG A 134 -57.88 43.75 52.97
N LEU A 135 -58.48 42.81 53.70
CA LEU A 135 -58.24 41.37 53.52
C LEU A 135 -58.72 40.87 52.14
N LEU A 136 -59.85 41.38 51.65
CA LEU A 136 -60.33 41.10 50.30
C LEU A 136 -59.33 41.63 49.25
N SER A 137 -58.86 42.87 49.40
CA SER A 137 -57.85 43.44 48.50
C SER A 137 -56.50 42.69 48.54
N GLU A 138 -56.08 42.23 49.71
CA GLU A 138 -54.88 41.39 49.88
C GLU A 138 -55.05 40.02 49.21
N LEU A 139 -56.23 39.40 49.32
CA LEU A 139 -56.53 38.14 48.63
C LEU A 139 -56.59 38.32 47.10
N GLU A 140 -57.20 39.40 46.63
CA GLU A 140 -57.26 39.72 45.20
C GLU A 140 -55.86 39.95 44.61
N THR A 141 -54.98 40.67 45.32
CA THR A 141 -53.60 40.88 44.87
C THR A 141 -52.81 39.58 44.86
N LYS A 142 -52.94 38.73 45.90
CA LYS A 142 -52.32 37.40 45.93
C LYS A 142 -52.82 36.46 44.82
N TYR A 143 -54.11 36.50 44.51
CA TYR A 143 -54.66 35.73 43.41
C TYR A 143 -54.08 36.20 42.07
N LYS A 144 -54.02 37.52 41.84
CA LYS A 144 -53.40 38.08 40.63
C LYS A 144 -51.92 37.72 40.51
N THR A 145 -51.14 37.84 41.58
CA THR A 145 -49.71 37.45 41.55
C THR A 145 -49.54 35.96 41.30
N SER A 146 -50.37 35.11 41.91
CA SER A 146 -50.36 33.66 41.67
C SER A 146 -50.76 33.31 40.24
N MET A 147 -51.72 34.03 39.65
CA MET A 147 -52.14 33.84 38.27
C MET A 147 -51.04 34.25 37.28
N ILE A 148 -50.34 35.37 37.53
CA ILE A 148 -49.18 35.79 36.74
C ILE A 148 -48.03 34.79 36.86
N ALA A 149 -47.73 34.32 38.07
CA ALA A 149 -46.71 33.30 38.30
C ALA A 149 -47.07 31.98 37.60
N ASN A 150 -48.32 31.53 37.67
CA ASN A 150 -48.77 30.32 36.99
C ASN A 150 -48.68 30.44 35.46
N SER A 151 -48.99 31.61 34.90
CA SER A 151 -48.80 31.89 33.47
C SER A 151 -47.32 31.86 33.08
N SER A 152 -46.46 32.49 33.89
CA SER A 152 -45.00 32.47 33.69
C SER A 152 -44.43 31.05 33.73
N MET A 153 -44.84 30.23 34.72
CA MET A 153 -44.45 28.83 34.81
C MET A 153 -44.96 28.00 33.63
N TYR A 154 -46.15 28.30 33.11
CA TYR A 154 -46.67 27.64 31.90
C TYR A 154 -45.81 27.97 30.68
N ASN A 155 -45.41 29.23 30.51
CA ASN A 155 -44.52 29.66 29.43
C ASN A 155 -43.15 28.99 29.54
N GLU A 156 -42.56 28.94 30.73
CA GLU A 156 -41.28 28.26 30.98
C GLU A 156 -41.37 26.75 30.71
N LYS A 157 -42.43 26.08 31.20
CA LYS A 157 -42.70 24.67 30.89
C LYS A 157 -42.79 24.43 29.39
N GLN A 158 -43.46 25.33 28.67
CA GLN A 158 -43.64 25.21 27.23
C GLN A 158 -42.33 25.45 26.47
N ALA A 159 -41.50 26.40 26.90
CA ALA A 159 -40.15 26.64 26.38
C ALA A 159 -39.24 25.42 26.60
N LEU A 160 -39.20 24.87 27.81
CA LEU A 160 -38.45 23.66 28.14
C LEU A 160 -38.91 22.46 27.31
N ARG A 161 -40.22 22.34 27.06
CA ARG A 161 -40.76 21.28 26.19
C ARG A 161 -40.21 21.38 24.77
N TYR A 162 -40.16 22.58 24.18
CA TYR A 162 -39.53 22.77 22.86
C TYR A 162 -38.04 22.49 22.86
N GLN A 163 -37.34 22.86 23.93
CA GLN A 163 -35.93 22.56 24.06
C GLN A 163 -35.66 21.05 24.10
N VAL A 164 -36.47 20.30 24.85
CA VAL A 164 -36.39 18.82 24.89
C VAL A 164 -36.67 18.23 23.51
N ASP A 165 -37.69 18.70 22.80
CA ASP A 165 -37.99 18.22 21.45
C ASP A 165 -36.84 18.52 20.47
N THR A 166 -36.24 19.71 20.56
CA THR A 166 -35.06 20.09 19.76
C THR A 166 -33.85 19.19 20.07
N PHE A 167 -33.61 18.87 21.34
CA PHE A 167 -32.52 17.97 21.72
C PHE A 167 -32.73 16.54 21.25
N LYS A 168 -33.98 16.05 21.19
CA LYS A 168 -34.26 14.74 20.60
C LYS A 168 -33.89 14.69 19.13
N ASP A 169 -34.21 15.75 18.36
CA ASP A 169 -33.85 15.79 16.94
C ASP A 169 -32.33 15.81 16.73
N ILE A 170 -31.61 16.63 17.52
CA ILE A 170 -30.15 16.70 17.46
C ILE A 170 -29.53 15.33 17.79
N LEU A 171 -30.09 14.65 18.79
CA LEU A 171 -29.66 13.32 19.17
C LEU A 171 -29.91 12.29 18.06
N ASP A 172 -31.07 12.34 17.39
CA ASP A 172 -31.38 11.49 16.24
C ASP A 172 -30.45 11.77 15.03
N GLU A 173 -30.10 13.03 14.78
CA GLU A 173 -29.12 13.44 13.76
C GLU A 173 -27.71 12.92 14.10
N HIS A 174 -27.30 13.01 15.38
CA HIS A 174 -26.05 12.43 15.83
C HIS A 174 -26.01 10.90 15.72
N TYR A 175 -27.12 10.21 15.98
CA TYR A 175 -27.19 8.76 15.79
C TYR A 175 -27.06 8.37 14.31
N GLU A 176 -27.62 9.14 13.39
CA GLU A 176 -27.45 8.92 11.96
C GLU A 176 -26.02 9.15 11.48
N THR A 177 -25.42 10.28 11.86
CA THR A 177 -24.02 10.58 11.50
C THR A 177 -23.06 9.53 12.05
N LEU A 178 -23.30 9.04 13.27
CA LEU A 178 -22.55 7.91 13.85
C LEU A 178 -22.72 6.63 13.02
N ASN A 179 -23.94 6.30 12.62
CA ASN A 179 -24.21 5.11 11.82
C ASN A 179 -23.60 5.21 10.40
N GLN A 180 -23.63 6.39 9.78
CA GLN A 180 -22.99 6.66 8.51
C GLN A 180 -21.46 6.51 8.63
N ALA A 181 -20.85 7.10 9.66
CA ALA A 181 -19.42 6.95 9.93
C ALA A 181 -19.02 5.49 10.16
N LYS A 182 -19.85 4.71 10.87
CA LYS A 182 -19.63 3.26 11.05
C LYS A 182 -19.71 2.48 9.73
N ARG A 183 -20.65 2.83 8.83
CA ARG A 183 -20.74 2.22 7.49
C ARG A 183 -19.50 2.55 6.65
N GLN A 184 -19.08 3.81 6.61
CA GLN A 184 -17.88 4.25 5.91
C GLN A 184 -16.61 3.55 6.45
N LEU A 185 -16.48 3.39 7.77
CA LEU A 185 -15.37 2.65 8.36
C LEU A 185 -15.35 1.18 7.90
N LYS A 186 -16.52 0.54 7.82
CA LYS A 186 -16.64 -0.84 7.35
C LYS A 186 -16.27 -0.97 5.87
N GLU A 187 -16.69 -0.03 5.02
CA GLU A 187 -16.30 0.03 3.62
C GLU A 187 -14.79 0.23 3.47
N LYS A 188 -14.20 1.20 4.18
CA LYS A 188 -12.76 1.44 4.16
C LYS A 188 -11.94 0.26 4.68
N SER A 189 -12.45 -0.46 5.67
CA SER A 189 -11.83 -1.71 6.12
C SER A 189 -11.83 -2.77 5.02
N LYS A 190 -12.93 -2.92 4.27
CA LYS A 190 -13.00 -3.86 3.13
C LYS A 190 -12.03 -3.46 2.01
N ASP A 191 -11.98 -2.17 1.66
CA ASP A 191 -11.04 -1.63 0.66
C ASP A 191 -9.59 -1.89 1.08
N PHE A 192 -9.27 -1.67 2.36
CA PHE A 192 -7.95 -1.93 2.92
C PHE A 192 -7.59 -3.43 2.83
N ASP A 193 -8.51 -4.32 3.17
CA ASP A 193 -8.28 -5.76 3.06
C ASP A 193 -8.08 -6.21 1.60
N LEU A 194 -8.81 -5.61 0.66
CA LEU A 194 -8.62 -5.85 -0.78
C LEU A 194 -7.24 -5.38 -1.23
N GLN A 195 -6.84 -4.15 -0.88
CA GLN A 195 -5.52 -3.60 -1.20
C GLN A 195 -4.38 -4.43 -0.58
N LYS A 196 -4.59 -4.96 0.62
CA LYS A 196 -3.62 -5.84 1.26
C LYS A 196 -3.43 -7.13 0.47
N ARG A 197 -4.51 -7.74 -0.03
CA ARG A 197 -4.45 -8.94 -0.89
C ARG A 197 -3.71 -8.66 -2.18
N THR A 198 -4.06 -7.59 -2.89
CA THR A 198 -3.39 -7.23 -4.15
C THR A 198 -1.91 -6.92 -3.95
N LEU A 199 -1.56 -6.26 -2.84
CA LEU A 199 -0.15 -6.01 -2.48
C LEU A 199 0.59 -7.31 -2.21
N THR A 200 0.01 -8.27 -1.48
CA THR A 200 0.64 -9.58 -1.26
C THR A 200 0.82 -10.37 -2.55
N GLU A 201 -0.15 -10.30 -3.47
CA GLU A 201 -0.05 -10.93 -4.79
C GLU A 201 1.07 -10.30 -5.61
N LEU A 202 1.14 -8.97 -5.65
CA LEU A 202 2.18 -8.23 -6.37
C LEU A 202 3.57 -8.49 -5.77
N GLN A 203 3.68 -8.62 -4.44
CA GLN A 203 4.93 -9.03 -3.78
C GLN A 203 5.35 -10.44 -4.18
N ARG A 204 4.40 -11.38 -4.27
CA ARG A 204 4.67 -12.74 -4.75
C ARG A 204 5.16 -12.71 -6.20
N GLU A 205 4.50 -11.96 -7.08
CA GLU A 205 4.92 -11.80 -8.47
C GLU A 205 6.30 -11.15 -8.61
N HIS A 206 6.57 -10.11 -7.81
CA HIS A 206 7.87 -9.47 -7.75
C HIS A 206 8.98 -10.44 -7.34
N ASN A 207 8.75 -11.24 -6.30
CA ASN A 207 9.71 -12.25 -5.86
C ASN A 207 9.94 -13.32 -6.94
N GLN A 208 8.88 -13.78 -7.61
CA GLN A 208 9.00 -14.72 -8.73
C GLN A 208 9.82 -14.13 -9.88
N LEU A 209 9.55 -12.89 -10.29
CA LEU A 209 10.32 -12.22 -11.34
C LEU A 209 11.79 -12.04 -10.94
N LYS A 210 12.05 -11.70 -9.67
CA LYS A 210 13.40 -11.58 -9.13
C LYS A 210 14.15 -12.92 -9.16
N GLU A 211 13.51 -14.02 -8.79
CA GLU A 211 14.09 -15.36 -8.87
C GLU A 211 14.35 -15.79 -10.32
N ILE A 212 13.41 -15.53 -11.23
CA ILE A 212 13.57 -15.81 -12.66
C ILE A 212 14.76 -15.01 -13.23
N LEU A 213 14.91 -13.74 -12.86
CA LEU A 213 16.04 -12.92 -13.27
C LEU A 213 17.36 -13.47 -12.70
N ALA A 214 17.41 -13.81 -11.42
CA ALA A 214 18.61 -14.40 -10.80
C ALA A 214 19.01 -15.73 -11.47
N HIS A 215 18.04 -16.58 -11.80
CA HIS A 215 18.29 -17.81 -12.54
C HIS A 215 18.82 -17.54 -13.95
N ARG A 216 18.26 -16.55 -14.67
CA ARG A 216 18.75 -16.15 -15.99
C ARG A 216 20.16 -15.58 -15.93
N GLU A 217 20.48 -14.75 -14.93
CA GLU A 217 21.82 -14.22 -14.71
C GLU A 217 22.83 -15.34 -14.43
N LYS A 218 22.45 -16.34 -13.64
CA LYS A 218 23.27 -17.53 -13.38
C LYS A 218 23.52 -18.32 -14.66
N LEU A 219 22.50 -18.54 -15.49
CA LEU A 219 22.67 -19.22 -16.79
C LEU A 219 23.59 -18.42 -17.74
N ILE A 220 23.48 -17.09 -17.75
CA ILE A 220 24.38 -16.23 -18.52
C ILE A 220 25.83 -16.42 -18.03
N GLN A 221 26.06 -16.41 -16.71
CA GLN A 221 27.38 -16.66 -16.11
C GLN A 221 27.93 -18.05 -16.45
N GLU A 222 27.11 -19.10 -16.33
CA GLU A 222 27.49 -20.48 -16.68
C GLU A 222 27.85 -20.63 -18.17
N SER A 223 27.26 -19.81 -19.04
CA SER A 223 27.61 -19.77 -20.47
C SER A 223 28.91 -19.02 -20.79
N GLY A 224 29.66 -18.55 -19.77
CA GLY A 224 30.91 -17.80 -19.93
C GLY A 224 30.70 -16.34 -20.32
N MET A 225 29.45 -15.87 -20.26
CA MET A 225 29.06 -14.51 -20.54
C MET A 225 28.72 -13.79 -19.23
N GLN A 226 28.96 -12.49 -19.16
CA GLN A 226 28.69 -11.71 -17.97
C GLN A 226 28.07 -10.36 -18.36
N LEU A 227 27.12 -9.94 -17.54
CA LEU A 227 26.42 -8.68 -17.74
C LEU A 227 27.36 -7.51 -17.44
N LEU A 228 27.48 -6.62 -18.41
CA LEU A 228 28.18 -5.37 -18.24
C LEU A 228 27.20 -4.35 -17.66
N ILE A 229 27.38 -4.00 -16.39
CA ILE A 229 26.63 -2.91 -15.76
C ILE A 229 27.27 -1.61 -16.25
N GLY A 230 26.48 -0.78 -16.94
CA GLY A 230 26.96 0.51 -17.42
C GLY A 230 27.22 1.45 -16.25
N ASP A 231 28.38 2.11 -16.27
CA ASP A 231 28.62 3.24 -15.37
C ASP A 231 27.78 4.44 -15.84
N GLU A 232 27.07 5.03 -14.88
CA GLU A 232 26.44 6.36 -14.87
C GLU A 232 25.66 6.77 -16.14
N VAL A 233 24.33 6.62 -16.10
CA VAL A 233 23.44 7.52 -16.86
C VAL A 233 23.23 8.76 -15.99
N VAL A 234 24.04 9.79 -16.21
CA VAL A 234 23.74 11.13 -15.66
C VAL A 234 22.46 11.61 -16.33
N ARG A 235 21.33 11.43 -15.62
CA ARG A 235 20.06 11.99 -16.03
C ARG A 235 20.13 13.48 -15.73
N ASN A 236 20.39 14.29 -16.76
CA ASN A 236 20.41 15.74 -16.65
C ASN A 236 19.10 16.21 -15.98
N ASN A 237 19.21 16.79 -14.78
CA ASN A 237 18.21 17.54 -14.00
C ASN A 237 17.76 16.99 -12.62
N SER A 238 18.45 16.03 -12.02
CA SER A 238 18.23 15.69 -10.60
C SER A 238 19.54 15.25 -9.94
N GLU A 239 19.89 15.86 -8.80
CA GLU A 239 21.11 15.60 -8.01
C GLU A 239 21.16 14.19 -7.36
N GLU A 240 20.42 13.22 -7.88
CA GLU A 240 20.52 11.82 -7.48
C GLU A 240 21.42 11.08 -8.46
N LYS A 241 22.66 10.83 -8.04
CA LYS A 241 23.59 9.91 -8.69
C LYS A 241 23.07 8.48 -8.54
N LEU A 242 22.12 8.09 -9.37
CA LEU A 242 21.74 6.70 -9.54
C LEU A 242 22.68 6.10 -10.59
N SER A 243 23.61 5.26 -10.15
CA SER A 243 24.32 4.38 -11.08
C SER A 243 23.28 3.58 -11.85
N SER A 244 23.49 3.45 -13.17
CA SER A 244 22.62 2.65 -14.00
C SER A 244 22.74 1.18 -13.57
N VAL A 245 21.83 0.73 -12.71
CA VAL A 245 21.79 -0.68 -12.26
C VAL A 245 21.43 -1.63 -13.42
N PHE A 246 20.95 -1.08 -14.54
CA PHE A 246 20.57 -1.86 -15.70
C PHE A 246 21.79 -2.32 -16.50
N PRO A 247 21.85 -3.61 -16.89
CA PRO A 247 22.91 -4.11 -17.75
C PRO A 247 22.83 -3.46 -19.12
N THR A 248 23.96 -2.91 -19.58
CA THR A 248 24.11 -2.24 -20.87
C THR A 248 24.44 -3.21 -22.00
N GLY A 249 24.95 -4.40 -21.67
CA GLY A 249 25.25 -5.45 -22.64
C GLY A 249 25.70 -6.75 -22.00
N ILE A 250 25.90 -7.77 -22.84
CA ILE A 250 26.43 -9.09 -22.45
C ILE A 250 27.81 -9.23 -23.09
N VAL A 251 28.82 -9.56 -22.29
CA VAL A 251 30.23 -9.58 -22.70
C VAL A 251 30.89 -10.86 -22.17
N SER A 252 31.88 -11.43 -22.87
CA SER A 252 32.61 -12.61 -22.37
C SER A 252 33.38 -12.28 -21.08
N GLN A 253 33.57 -13.28 -20.21
CA GLN A 253 34.32 -13.14 -18.96
C GLN A 253 35.74 -12.60 -19.18
N GLU A 254 36.42 -13.02 -20.25
CA GLU A 254 37.77 -12.55 -20.60
C GLU A 254 37.76 -11.06 -20.95
N THR A 255 36.82 -10.65 -21.80
CA THR A 255 36.66 -9.25 -22.21
C THR A 255 36.28 -8.34 -21.05
N LEU A 256 35.49 -8.83 -20.08
CA LEU A 256 35.14 -8.07 -18.88
C LEU A 256 36.33 -7.96 -17.91
N ALA A 257 37.13 -9.02 -17.76
CA ALA A 257 38.36 -8.99 -16.97
C ALA A 257 39.37 -7.97 -17.53
N LEU A 258 39.53 -7.92 -18.87
CA LEU A 258 40.32 -6.88 -19.54
C LEU A 258 39.75 -5.48 -19.27
N LEU A 259 38.44 -5.28 -19.43
CA LEU A 259 37.84 -3.97 -19.14
C LEU A 259 38.01 -3.54 -17.68
N ASN A 260 38.07 -4.47 -16.73
CA ASN A 260 38.34 -4.17 -15.32
C ASN A 260 39.82 -3.86 -15.06
N SER A 261 40.76 -4.53 -15.73
CA SER A 261 42.20 -4.26 -15.58
C SER A 261 42.58 -2.86 -16.09
N LEU A 262 41.84 -2.33 -17.06
CA LEU A 262 42.03 -0.98 -17.59
C LEU A 262 41.56 0.16 -16.67
N GLY A 263 41.04 -0.15 -15.47
CA GLY A 263 40.68 0.83 -14.44
C GLY A 263 39.28 1.44 -14.62
N LYS A 264 39.05 2.60 -13.99
CA LYS A 264 37.77 3.34 -14.07
C LYS A 264 37.71 4.22 -15.33
N GLY A 265 36.51 4.43 -15.83
CA GLY A 265 36.23 5.22 -17.04
C GLY A 265 35.12 4.59 -17.88
N SER A 266 34.53 5.37 -18.78
CA SER A 266 33.54 4.84 -19.72
C SER A 266 34.15 3.73 -20.59
N ILE A 267 33.31 2.84 -21.12
CA ILE A 267 33.76 1.77 -22.04
C ILE A 267 34.57 2.38 -23.20
N ASP A 268 34.15 3.54 -23.71
CA ASP A 268 34.83 4.26 -24.78
C ASP A 268 36.22 4.75 -24.39
N GLU A 269 36.42 5.23 -23.16
CA GLU A 269 37.73 5.62 -22.66
C GLU A 269 38.66 4.41 -22.51
N LYS A 270 38.14 3.29 -22.02
CA LYS A 270 38.88 2.03 -21.92
C LYS A 270 39.30 1.54 -23.31
N LEU A 271 38.38 1.53 -24.28
CA LEU A 271 38.66 1.15 -25.66
C LEU A 271 39.72 2.06 -26.31
N LYS A 272 39.68 3.37 -26.04
CA LYS A 272 40.73 4.30 -26.50
C LYS A 272 42.10 3.99 -25.92
N ARG A 273 42.20 3.63 -24.62
CA ARG A 273 43.47 3.22 -24.00
C ARG A 273 44.04 1.96 -24.65
N ILE A 274 43.21 0.93 -24.86
CA ILE A 274 43.62 -0.31 -25.56
C ILE A 274 44.15 0.01 -26.96
N LEU A 275 43.46 0.90 -27.70
CA LEU A 275 43.88 1.28 -29.04
C LEU A 275 45.23 2.02 -29.04
N ASN A 276 45.47 2.88 -28.04
CA ASN A 276 46.75 3.58 -27.90
C ASN A 276 47.89 2.62 -27.53
N GLU A 277 47.69 1.75 -26.54
CA GLU A 277 48.67 0.72 -26.16
C GLU A 277 49.01 -0.19 -27.35
N LYS A 278 48.00 -0.61 -28.12
CA LYS A 278 48.21 -1.39 -29.34
C LYS A 278 49.04 -0.63 -30.38
N ARG A 279 48.82 0.69 -30.54
CA ARG A 279 49.62 1.53 -31.43
C ARG A 279 51.07 1.63 -30.95
N GLU A 280 51.29 1.87 -29.67
CA GLU A 280 52.64 1.97 -29.07
C GLU A 280 53.42 0.66 -29.21
N GLN A 281 52.78 -0.49 -28.93
CA GLN A 281 53.37 -1.81 -29.13
C GLN A 281 53.71 -2.06 -30.60
N PHE A 282 52.84 -1.64 -31.52
CA PHE A 282 53.10 -1.76 -32.95
C PHE A 282 54.31 -0.93 -33.37
N GLU A 283 54.44 0.29 -32.86
CA GLU A 283 55.62 1.15 -33.09
C GLU A 283 56.89 0.52 -32.52
N GLN A 284 56.85 -0.09 -31.33
CA GLN A 284 57.98 -0.84 -30.77
C GLN A 284 58.37 -2.05 -31.63
N ILE A 285 57.40 -2.83 -32.15
CA ILE A 285 57.68 -3.95 -33.05
C ILE A 285 58.35 -3.45 -34.34
N VAL A 286 57.89 -2.32 -34.90
CA VAL A 286 58.51 -1.73 -36.09
C VAL A 286 59.94 -1.29 -35.81
N LYS A 287 60.20 -0.64 -34.67
CA LYS A 287 61.56 -0.24 -34.24
C LYS A 287 62.47 -1.45 -34.06
N LEU A 288 62.04 -2.45 -33.30
CA LEU A 288 62.81 -3.68 -33.08
C LEU A 288 63.09 -4.45 -34.38
N LYS A 289 62.16 -4.44 -35.34
CA LYS A 289 62.41 -5.01 -36.68
C LYS A 289 63.46 -4.23 -37.45
N SER A 290 63.42 -2.89 -37.40
CA SER A 290 64.46 -2.04 -38.01
C SER A 290 65.82 -2.33 -37.39
N GLU A 291 65.92 -2.36 -36.06
CA GLU A 291 67.15 -2.67 -35.33
C GLU A 291 67.67 -4.08 -35.65
N LEU A 292 66.78 -5.07 -35.76
CA LEU A 292 67.14 -6.43 -36.15
C LEU A 292 67.67 -6.50 -37.59
N ASP A 293 67.05 -5.78 -38.51
CA ASP A 293 67.49 -5.75 -39.91
C ASP A 293 68.82 -4.98 -40.06
N GLU A 294 69.01 -3.90 -39.29
CA GLU A 294 70.30 -3.21 -39.15
C GLU A 294 71.38 -4.15 -38.61
N GLU A 295 71.12 -4.92 -37.54
CA GLU A 295 72.08 -5.90 -37.03
C GLU A 295 72.35 -7.05 -38.00
N LYS A 296 71.33 -7.56 -38.71
CA LYS A 296 71.56 -8.55 -39.79
C LYS A 296 72.45 -7.99 -40.90
N THR A 297 72.27 -6.71 -41.27
CA THR A 297 73.16 -6.09 -42.27
C THR A 297 74.58 -5.91 -41.73
N ARG A 298 74.76 -5.52 -40.46
CA ARG A 298 76.07 -5.48 -39.79
C ARG A 298 76.73 -6.85 -39.75
N LEU A 299 76.02 -7.90 -39.35
CA LEU A 299 76.53 -9.27 -39.37
C LEU A 299 76.94 -9.71 -40.77
N ARG A 300 76.14 -9.43 -41.81
CA ARG A 300 76.52 -9.71 -43.21
C ARG A 300 77.77 -8.94 -43.63
N THR A 301 77.98 -7.72 -43.14
CA THR A 301 79.22 -6.97 -43.42
C THR A 301 80.42 -7.54 -42.66
N LEU A 302 80.24 -7.99 -41.42
CA LEU A 302 81.27 -8.65 -40.62
C LEU A 302 81.64 -10.02 -41.21
N GLU A 303 80.65 -10.79 -41.65
CA GLU A 303 80.82 -12.11 -42.28
C GLU A 303 81.57 -12.01 -43.62
N LYS A 304 81.44 -10.88 -44.34
CA LYS A 304 82.27 -10.56 -45.52
C LYS A 304 83.72 -10.18 -45.18
N GLN A 305 84.03 -9.84 -43.93
CA GLN A 305 85.37 -9.48 -43.46
C GLN A 305 86.11 -10.66 -42.81
N ILE A 306 85.46 -11.82 -42.65
CA ILE A 306 86.11 -13.07 -42.20
C ILE A 306 86.73 -13.76 -43.43
N PRO A 307 88.05 -14.06 -43.45
CA PRO A 307 88.63 -14.88 -44.50
C PRO A 307 88.06 -16.29 -44.40
N LYS A 308 87.43 -16.76 -45.48
CA LYS A 308 86.98 -18.16 -45.61
C LYS A 308 88.22 -19.05 -45.69
N PHE A 309 88.59 -19.65 -44.56
CA PHE A 309 89.48 -20.80 -44.55
C PHE A 309 88.68 -22.01 -45.05
N ASN A 310 89.12 -22.58 -46.17
CA ASN A 310 88.67 -23.87 -46.67
C ASN A 310 89.05 -24.95 -45.66
N ASP A 311 88.19 -25.94 -45.41
CA ASP A 311 88.67 -27.31 -45.47
C ASP A 311 87.57 -28.37 -45.65
N THR A 312 87.90 -29.23 -46.59
CA THR A 312 87.40 -30.58 -46.84
C THR A 312 87.60 -31.47 -45.60
N ASN A 313 86.64 -32.34 -45.29
CA ASN A 313 86.76 -33.71 -44.71
C ASN A 313 85.65 -34.00 -43.69
N GLN A 314 84.73 -34.91 -44.03
CA GLN A 314 84.75 -36.32 -43.60
C GLN A 314 84.48 -36.52 -42.11
N ASN A 315 83.27 -36.99 -41.84
CA ASN A 315 83.01 -38.15 -40.97
C ASN A 315 83.77 -38.22 -39.64
N VAL A 316 83.30 -37.47 -38.64
CA VAL A 316 83.40 -37.86 -37.23
C VAL A 316 82.22 -37.23 -36.49
N ASN A 317 81.24 -38.03 -36.06
CA ASN A 317 80.72 -38.05 -34.68
C ASN A 317 79.38 -38.83 -34.57
N SER A 318 79.36 -40.07 -35.05
CA SER A 318 78.19 -40.99 -34.96
C SER A 318 77.92 -41.53 -33.55
N GLN A 319 78.57 -40.98 -32.51
CA GLN A 319 78.48 -41.47 -31.13
C GLN A 319 77.61 -40.55 -30.26
N THR A 320 77.76 -39.22 -30.40
CA THR A 320 76.96 -38.24 -29.64
C THR A 320 75.51 -38.18 -30.13
N ASP A 321 75.27 -38.31 -31.44
CA ASP A 321 73.91 -38.37 -32.00
C ASP A 321 73.19 -39.67 -31.59
N SER A 322 73.92 -40.78 -31.45
CA SER A 322 73.36 -42.05 -30.96
C SER A 322 73.01 -41.98 -29.47
N GLU A 323 73.83 -41.31 -28.66
CA GLU A 323 73.56 -41.09 -27.23
C GLU A 323 72.39 -40.12 -27.02
N GLN A 324 72.33 -39.02 -27.78
CA GLN A 324 71.19 -38.10 -27.77
C GLN A 324 69.90 -38.78 -28.23
N GLN A 325 69.95 -39.63 -29.27
CA GLN A 325 68.79 -40.44 -29.68
C GLN A 325 68.33 -41.40 -28.57
N LYS A 326 69.25 -42.06 -27.87
CA LYS A 326 68.91 -42.95 -26.74
C LYS A 326 68.27 -42.15 -25.59
N GLN A 327 68.77 -40.96 -25.30
CA GLN A 327 68.24 -40.10 -24.24
C GLN A 327 66.85 -39.56 -24.58
N LEU A 328 66.63 -39.10 -25.81
CA LEU A 328 65.31 -38.73 -26.31
C LEU A 328 64.34 -39.91 -26.31
N THR A 329 64.81 -41.11 -26.67
CA THR A 329 63.97 -42.32 -26.61
C THR A 329 63.57 -42.65 -25.18
N LYS A 330 64.48 -42.49 -24.21
CA LYS A 330 64.19 -42.68 -22.78
C LYS A 330 63.18 -41.65 -22.26
N GLU A 331 63.34 -40.39 -22.61
CA GLU A 331 62.40 -39.32 -22.25
C GLU A 331 61.01 -39.55 -22.87
N ILE A 332 60.95 -40.01 -24.12
CA ILE A 332 59.70 -40.44 -24.76
C ILE A 332 59.05 -41.59 -24.00
N THR A 333 59.82 -42.59 -23.54
CA THR A 333 59.25 -43.69 -22.75
C THR A 333 58.75 -43.24 -21.37
N ASP A 334 59.45 -42.31 -20.71
CA ASP A 334 59.02 -41.78 -19.41
C ASP A 334 57.76 -40.92 -19.54
N LEU A 335 57.66 -40.09 -20.60
CA LEU A 335 56.45 -39.33 -20.93
C LEU A 335 55.28 -40.25 -21.27
N LYS A 336 55.51 -41.33 -22.04
CA LYS A 336 54.47 -42.34 -22.32
C LYS A 336 53.96 -43.01 -21.04
N ASN A 337 54.87 -43.40 -20.15
CA ASN A 337 54.50 -44.00 -18.86
C ASN A 337 53.74 -43.01 -17.96
N ARG A 338 54.14 -41.73 -17.97
CA ARG A 338 53.45 -40.67 -17.22
C ARG A 338 52.04 -40.43 -17.78
N LEU A 339 51.92 -40.39 -19.10
CA LEU A 339 50.65 -40.24 -19.80
C LEU A 339 49.71 -41.41 -19.49
N GLN A 340 50.20 -42.65 -19.53
CA GLN A 340 49.41 -43.83 -19.20
C GLN A 340 48.89 -43.82 -17.75
N ARG A 341 49.68 -43.33 -16.79
CA ARG A 341 49.23 -43.16 -15.40
C ARG A 341 48.14 -42.10 -15.27
N LEU A 342 48.32 -40.95 -15.93
CA LEU A 342 47.31 -39.89 -15.93
C LEU A 342 46.02 -40.32 -16.62
N GLU A 343 46.09 -41.12 -17.69
CA GLU A 343 44.93 -41.71 -18.34
C GLU A 343 44.19 -42.69 -17.41
N ALA A 344 44.91 -43.52 -16.66
CA ALA A 344 44.32 -44.42 -15.66
C ALA A 344 43.64 -43.64 -14.53
N ASP A 345 44.28 -42.59 -14.00
CA ASP A 345 43.71 -41.71 -12.96
C ASP A 345 42.45 -40.98 -13.48
N ASN A 346 42.47 -40.50 -14.72
CA ASN A 346 41.34 -39.85 -15.36
C ASN A 346 40.15 -40.82 -15.54
N LEU A 347 40.42 -42.08 -15.92
CA LEU A 347 39.39 -43.12 -15.97
C LEU A 347 38.78 -43.38 -14.57
N SER A 348 39.61 -43.41 -13.51
CA SER A 348 39.14 -43.58 -12.13
C SER A 348 38.24 -42.42 -11.70
N LEU A 349 38.68 -41.17 -11.93
CA LEU A 349 37.88 -39.97 -11.62
C LEU A 349 36.57 -39.92 -12.41
N GLN A 350 36.57 -40.37 -13.66
CA GLN A 350 35.33 -40.49 -14.45
C GLN A 350 34.36 -41.52 -13.85
N GLN A 351 34.86 -42.64 -13.32
CA GLN A 351 34.01 -43.62 -12.64
C GLN A 351 33.46 -43.06 -11.32
N GLU A 352 34.26 -42.31 -10.56
CA GLU A 352 33.81 -41.62 -9.35
C GLU A 352 32.73 -40.59 -9.65
N ASN A 353 32.92 -39.74 -10.67
CA ASN A 353 31.90 -38.79 -11.11
C ASN A 353 30.59 -39.47 -11.49
N LYS A 354 30.62 -40.59 -12.24
CA LYS A 354 29.41 -41.37 -12.54
C LYS A 354 28.71 -41.90 -11.29
N ARG A 355 29.47 -42.28 -10.26
CA ARG A 355 28.90 -42.71 -8.96
C ARG A 355 28.27 -41.54 -8.22
N TYR A 356 28.94 -40.39 -8.17
CA TYR A 356 28.40 -39.18 -7.55
C TYR A 356 27.14 -38.68 -8.27
N ASP A 357 27.11 -38.70 -9.60
CA ASP A 357 25.92 -38.35 -10.39
C ASP A 357 24.73 -39.26 -10.08
N ALA A 358 24.98 -40.58 -9.94
CA ALA A 358 23.95 -41.52 -9.55
C ALA A 358 23.43 -41.27 -8.11
N GLN A 359 24.31 -40.91 -7.18
CA GLN A 359 23.93 -40.52 -5.81
C GLN A 359 23.11 -39.23 -5.81
N LEU A 360 23.57 -38.19 -6.52
CA LEU A 360 22.85 -36.92 -6.66
C LEU A 360 21.45 -37.13 -7.24
N LYS A 361 21.31 -37.97 -8.27
CA LYS A 361 20.00 -38.28 -8.85
C LYS A 361 19.08 -38.96 -7.84
N ARG A 362 19.60 -39.89 -7.01
CA ARG A 362 18.82 -40.54 -5.94
C ARG A 362 18.41 -39.55 -4.85
N HIS A 363 19.32 -38.70 -4.40
CA HIS A 363 19.00 -37.70 -3.37
C HIS A 363 18.00 -36.67 -3.88
N LYS A 364 18.14 -36.21 -5.13
CA LYS A 364 17.12 -35.35 -5.76
C LYS A 364 15.75 -36.00 -5.77
N GLN A 365 15.65 -37.25 -6.23
CA GLN A 365 14.38 -37.98 -6.21
C GLN A 365 13.81 -38.11 -4.77
N GLN A 366 14.66 -38.41 -3.78
CA GLN A 366 14.23 -38.49 -2.38
C GLN A 366 13.71 -37.16 -1.85
N THR A 367 14.35 -36.04 -2.23
CA THR A 367 13.87 -34.70 -1.87
C THR A 367 12.54 -34.39 -2.54
N ASP A 368 12.42 -34.64 -3.85
CA ASP A 368 11.18 -34.41 -4.60
C ASP A 368 10.02 -35.25 -4.03
N ASP A 369 10.27 -36.50 -3.66
CA ASP A 369 9.27 -37.38 -3.04
C ASP A 369 8.88 -36.87 -1.64
N ALA A 370 9.83 -36.37 -0.86
CA ALA A 370 9.55 -35.79 0.47
C ALA A 370 8.74 -34.49 0.38
N GLU A 371 9.03 -33.64 -0.61
CA GLU A 371 8.26 -32.41 -0.88
C GLU A 371 6.81 -32.73 -1.25
N ARG A 372 6.59 -33.73 -2.10
CA ARG A 372 5.24 -34.21 -2.45
C ARG A 372 4.47 -34.67 -1.21
N VAL A 373 5.10 -35.48 -0.35
CA VAL A 373 4.48 -35.94 0.90
C VAL A 373 4.15 -34.75 1.82
N GLU A 374 5.03 -33.75 1.90
CA GLU A 374 4.77 -32.55 2.70
C GLU A 374 3.58 -31.73 2.15
N GLU A 375 3.46 -31.63 0.83
CA GLU A 375 2.32 -30.98 0.17
C GLU A 375 1.01 -31.71 0.45
N ASP A 376 1.00 -33.04 0.35
CA ASP A 376 -0.17 -33.86 0.66
C ASP A 376 -0.59 -33.69 2.13
N LEU A 377 0.36 -33.72 3.07
CA LEU A 377 0.10 -33.47 4.49
C LEU A 377 -0.43 -32.05 4.74
N LYS A 378 0.06 -31.04 4.01
CA LYS A 378 -0.47 -29.67 4.08
C LYS A 378 -1.90 -29.61 3.56
N GLN A 379 -2.23 -30.34 2.50
CA GLN A 379 -3.59 -30.43 1.97
C GLN A 379 -4.53 -31.13 2.96
N GLU A 380 -4.13 -32.27 3.53
CA GLU A 380 -4.89 -32.97 4.57
C GLU A 380 -5.10 -32.10 5.81
N ARG A 381 -4.06 -31.39 6.27
CA ARG A 381 -4.20 -30.45 7.40
C ARG A 381 -5.24 -29.37 7.12
N ARG A 382 -5.27 -28.83 5.90
CA ARG A 382 -6.28 -27.83 5.49
C ARG A 382 -7.68 -28.44 5.42
N ARG A 383 -7.81 -29.70 5.02
CA ARG A 383 -9.09 -30.42 4.99
C ARG A 383 -9.62 -30.67 6.41
N LEU A 384 -8.80 -31.20 7.30
CA LEU A 384 -9.15 -31.45 8.70
C LEU A 384 -9.46 -30.19 9.50
N GLN A 385 -8.97 -29.02 9.06
CA GLN A 385 -9.30 -27.74 9.69
C GLN A 385 -10.63 -27.14 9.19
N ARG A 386 -11.18 -27.67 8.09
CA ARG A 386 -12.46 -27.25 7.51
C ARG A 386 -13.62 -28.15 7.93
N GLU A 387 -13.34 -29.42 8.17
CA GLU A 387 -14.23 -30.35 8.90
C GLU A 387 -14.26 -29.98 10.39
#